data_AF-A0AAN9U965-F1
#
_entry.id   AF-A0AAN9U965-F1
#
_cell.length_a   1.000
_cell.length_b   1.000
_cell.length_c   1.000
_cell.angle_alpha   90.00
_cell.angle_beta   90.00
_cell.angle_gamma   90.00
#
_symmetry.space_group_name_H-M   'P 1'
#
loop_
_entity.id
_entity.type
_entity.pdbx_description
1 polymer ?
#
loop_
_entity_poly.entity_id
_entity_poly.type
_entity_poly.pdbx_seq_one_letter_code
_entity_poly.pdbx_strand_id
1 'polypeptide(L)'
;MSSQENPQKCGNPKCTTAPPLPDSGAPPSSTLLKCGRCKKEAYCSRPCQAAAWPRHKRSCVRPNYIIKFQLSPEYVTDPPVSRTLSCPADAVFYHLHMALQVAFGWSTTHSFDFAVANPDYVSPFAANGGVGADGQPDFSALMEHLKRMNPAHGADPSAPQEYLFRVVDPVEQTMFSGVDRVHEGGRRHPNTPEKKADNYKLYQLFDDPKYQGRFP
;
A
#
# COMPACT_ATOMS: atom_id res chain seq x y z
N MET A 1 29.89 8.20 -0.28
CA MET A 1 29.81 9.03 0.94
C MET A 1 29.43 8.10 2.09
N SER A 2 30.41 7.70 2.91
CA SER A 2 30.21 6.73 3.99
C SER A 2 29.43 7.36 5.14
N SER A 3 28.20 6.89 5.35
CA SER A 3 27.44 7.19 6.57
C SER A 3 28.14 6.50 7.75
N GLN A 4 28.85 7.27 8.56
CA GLN A 4 29.40 6.76 9.83
C GLN A 4 28.23 6.41 10.76
N GLU A 5 27.94 5.11 10.90
CA GLU A 5 27.00 4.63 11.91
C GLU A 5 27.62 4.82 13.30
N ASN A 6 27.16 5.86 13.99
CA ASN A 6 27.53 6.20 15.36
C ASN A 6 27.08 5.07 16.32
N PRO A 7 27.88 4.67 17.34
CA PRO A 7 27.54 3.56 18.22
C PRO A 7 26.15 3.74 18.86
N GLN A 8 25.36 2.67 18.83
CA GLN A 8 23.96 2.64 19.26
C GLN A 8 23.83 2.99 20.75
N LYS A 9 23.61 4.26 21.07
CA LYS A 9 23.25 4.75 22.41
C LYS A 9 21.75 4.96 22.54
N CYS A 10 21.22 4.74 23.75
CA CYS A 10 19.84 5.04 24.06
C CYS A 10 19.55 6.55 23.89
N GLY A 11 18.47 6.89 23.18
CA GLY A 11 18.04 8.28 22.94
C GLY A 11 17.46 8.99 24.18
N ASN A 12 17.23 8.26 25.27
CA ASN A 12 16.80 8.84 26.55
C ASN A 12 18.01 9.45 27.28
N PRO A 13 18.05 10.77 27.50
CA PRO A 13 19.19 11.44 28.14
C PRO A 13 19.32 11.09 29.63
N LYS A 14 18.26 10.55 30.24
CA LYS A 14 18.23 10.09 31.63
C LYS A 14 18.39 8.58 31.76
N CYS A 15 18.82 7.90 30.69
CA CYS A 15 19.03 6.46 30.72
C CYS A 15 20.22 6.13 31.62
N THR A 16 20.02 5.25 32.59
CA THR A 16 21.05 4.72 33.48
C THR A 16 21.59 3.36 33.04
N THR A 17 21.02 2.79 31.97
CA THR A 17 21.50 1.53 31.39
C THR A 17 22.89 1.77 30.79
N ALA A 18 23.91 1.12 31.36
CA ALA A 18 25.26 1.22 30.86
C ALA A 18 25.33 0.72 29.40
N PRO A 19 26.17 1.32 28.54
CA PRO A 19 26.49 0.75 27.24
C PRO A 19 27.04 -0.67 27.43
N PRO A 20 26.74 -1.63 26.53
CA PRO A 20 27.40 -2.93 26.58
C PRO A 20 28.92 -2.73 26.44
N LEU A 21 29.67 -3.19 27.44
CA LEU A 21 31.13 -3.18 27.41
C LEU A 21 31.63 -4.19 26.35
N PRO A 22 32.70 -3.87 25.60
CA PRO A 22 33.17 -4.70 24.50
C PRO A 22 33.85 -6.03 24.90
N ASP A 23 34.18 -6.28 26.17
CA ASP A 23 35.07 -7.40 26.56
C ASP A 23 34.58 -8.34 27.67
N SER A 24 33.35 -8.18 28.17
CA SER A 24 32.77 -9.15 29.11
C SER A 24 32.00 -10.20 28.31
N GLY A 25 32.44 -11.47 28.34
CA GLY A 25 31.82 -12.64 27.69
C GLY A 25 30.38 -12.99 28.14
N ALA A 26 29.57 -11.98 28.43
CA ALA A 26 28.13 -12.04 28.59
C ALA A 26 27.44 -11.86 27.22
N PRO A 27 26.28 -12.49 26.97
CA PRO A 27 25.66 -12.47 25.66
C PRO A 27 25.35 -11.03 25.19
N PRO A 28 25.79 -10.64 23.98
CA PRO A 28 25.56 -9.31 23.42
C PRO A 28 24.14 -9.23 22.85
N SER A 29 23.11 -8.92 23.65
CA SER A 29 21.74 -8.97 23.11
C SER A 29 20.73 -8.01 23.73
N SER A 30 21.09 -6.74 23.93
CA SER A 30 20.05 -5.69 23.97
C SER A 30 20.12 -4.82 22.72
N THR A 31 19.70 -5.39 21.58
CA THR A 31 19.45 -4.62 20.37
C THR A 31 18.48 -3.49 20.71
N LEU A 32 18.89 -2.23 20.52
CA LEU A 32 18.03 -1.10 20.87
C LEU A 32 16.76 -1.10 20.01
N LEU A 33 15.64 -0.80 20.65
CA LEU A 33 14.34 -0.65 20.01
C LEU A 33 14.31 0.68 19.25
N LYS A 34 14.33 0.61 17.91
CA LYS A 34 14.15 1.80 17.07
C LYS A 34 12.74 2.37 17.24
N CYS A 35 12.62 3.69 17.19
CA CYS A 35 11.32 4.37 17.19
C CYS A 35 10.48 3.87 16.01
N GLY A 36 9.31 3.27 16.27
CA GLY A 36 8.43 2.73 15.23
C GLY A 36 7.90 3.77 14.22
N ARG A 37 7.99 5.07 14.54
CA ARG A 37 7.58 6.16 13.64
C ARG A 37 8.72 6.62 12.74
N CYS A 38 9.78 7.19 13.31
CA CYS A 38 10.86 7.80 12.53
C CYS A 38 12.00 6.83 12.18
N LYS A 39 12.15 5.73 12.91
CA LYS A 39 13.26 4.76 12.82
C LYS A 39 14.67 5.36 13.05
N LYS A 40 14.78 6.64 13.42
CA LYS A 40 16.03 7.40 13.63
C LYS A 40 16.59 7.30 15.05
N GLU A 41 15.75 7.46 16.07
CA GLU A 41 16.16 7.27 17.47
C GLU A 41 15.94 5.83 17.92
N ALA A 42 16.80 5.33 18.80
CA ALA A 42 16.70 3.99 19.38
C ALA A 42 16.76 4.05 20.91
N TYR A 43 16.06 3.14 21.58
CA TYR A 43 15.91 3.12 23.03
C TYR A 43 16.13 1.70 23.57
N CYS A 44 16.71 1.57 24.76
CA CYS A 44 16.87 0.25 25.38
C CYS A 44 15.53 -0.38 25.78
N SER A 45 14.47 0.42 25.90
CA SER A 45 13.14 -0.03 26.31
C SER A 45 12.04 0.97 25.94
N ARG A 46 10.78 0.50 25.90
CA ARG A 46 9.59 1.37 25.71
C ARG A 46 9.48 2.47 26.78
N PRO A 47 9.74 2.21 28.09
CA PRO A 47 9.82 3.27 29.09
C PRO A 47 10.82 4.37 28.77
N CYS A 48 12.02 4.03 28.26
CA CYS A 48 13.00 5.03 27.84
C CYS A 48 12.49 5.88 26.66
N GLN A 49 11.81 5.26 25.69
CA GLN A 49 11.16 5.98 24.60
C GLN A 49 10.09 6.95 25.11
N ALA A 50 9.21 6.49 26.02
CA ALA A 50 8.15 7.31 26.60
C ALA A 50 8.70 8.51 27.38
N ALA A 51 9.75 8.29 28.19
CA ALA A 51 10.42 9.35 28.94
C ALA A 51 11.08 10.39 28.00
N ALA A 52 11.65 9.96 26.88
CA ALA A 52 12.26 10.84 25.88
C ALA A 52 11.23 11.53 24.96
N TRP A 53 9.98 11.06 24.92
CA TRP A 53 8.96 11.48 23.96
C TRP A 53 8.67 12.99 23.92
N PRO A 54 8.58 13.74 25.03
CA PRO A 54 8.31 15.19 24.98
C PRO A 54 9.33 15.98 24.16
N ARG A 55 10.59 15.51 24.13
CA ARG A 55 11.66 16.07 23.32
C ARG A 55 11.66 15.47 21.91
N HIS A 56 11.63 14.14 21.83
CA HIS A 56 11.71 13.41 20.56
C HIS A 56 10.58 13.78 19.58
N LYS A 57 9.34 13.95 20.06
CA LYS A 57 8.17 14.21 19.21
C LYS A 57 8.30 15.44 18.30
N ARG A 58 9.14 16.41 18.69
CA ARG A 58 9.37 17.65 17.93
C ARG A 58 10.18 17.40 16.65
N SER A 59 11.01 16.37 16.63
CA SER A 59 11.85 15.98 15.48
C SER A 59 11.47 14.61 14.91
N CYS A 60 10.46 13.93 15.48
CA CYS A 60 10.01 12.61 15.07
C CYS A 60 9.18 12.67 13.77
N VAL A 61 9.86 12.55 12.63
CA VAL A 61 9.26 12.53 11.30
C VAL A 61 9.38 11.13 10.69
N ARG A 62 8.29 10.61 10.12
CA ARG A 62 8.34 9.33 9.39
C ARG A 62 9.19 9.51 8.14
N PRO A 63 10.07 8.55 7.79
CA PRO A 63 10.78 8.60 6.51
C PRO A 63 9.78 8.53 5.35
N ASN A 64 10.13 9.15 4.22
CA ASN A 64 9.35 9.01 3.00
C ASN A 64 9.43 7.57 2.46
N TYR A 65 8.38 7.15 1.77
CA TYR A 65 8.43 5.96 0.91
C TYR A 65 9.08 6.33 -0.43
N ILE A 66 9.95 5.45 -0.92
CA ILE A 66 10.46 5.53 -2.29
C ILE A 66 9.70 4.50 -3.10
N ILE A 67 8.79 4.96 -3.96
CA ILE A 67 7.85 4.10 -4.67
C ILE A 67 8.12 4.19 -6.17
N LYS A 68 8.31 3.04 -6.82
CA LYS A 68 8.45 2.94 -8.28
C LYS A 68 7.11 2.55 -8.88
N PHE A 69 6.65 3.33 -9.84
CA PHE A 69 5.43 3.10 -10.60
C PHE A 69 5.80 2.69 -12.02
N GLN A 70 5.19 1.62 -12.51
CA GLN A 70 5.31 1.16 -13.88
C GLN A 70 3.92 1.24 -14.53
N LEU A 71 3.85 1.85 -15.72
CA LEU A 71 2.61 1.95 -16.46
C LEU A 71 2.38 0.64 -17.22
N SER A 72 1.37 -0.13 -16.82
CA SER A 72 0.93 -1.38 -17.48
C SER A 72 2.11 -2.24 -17.95
N PRO A 73 2.96 -2.76 -17.05
CA PRO A 73 4.23 -3.39 -17.39
C PRO A 73 4.10 -4.60 -18.32
N GLU A 74 2.93 -5.21 -18.40
CA GLU A 74 2.62 -6.30 -19.33
C GLU A 74 2.38 -5.84 -20.77
N TYR A 75 2.03 -4.57 -20.98
CA TYR A 75 1.62 -4.01 -22.27
C TYR A 75 2.57 -2.93 -22.79
N VAL A 76 3.20 -2.16 -21.91
CA VAL A 76 4.11 -1.06 -22.27
C VAL A 76 5.54 -1.47 -21.91
N THR A 77 6.17 -2.22 -22.81
CA THR A 77 7.48 -2.86 -22.56
C THR A 77 8.66 -2.20 -23.28
N ASP A 78 8.44 -1.44 -24.37
CA ASP A 78 9.53 -0.82 -25.15
C ASP A 78 9.18 0.59 -25.69
N PRO A 79 9.75 1.68 -25.11
CA PRO A 79 10.47 1.69 -23.84
C PRO A 79 9.48 1.54 -22.66
N PRO A 80 9.88 0.85 -21.57
CA PRO A 80 9.03 0.75 -20.39
C PRO A 80 8.88 2.12 -19.73
N VAL A 81 7.64 2.53 -19.47
CA VAL A 81 7.35 3.83 -18.85
C VAL A 81 7.25 3.67 -17.34
N SER A 82 8.20 4.27 -16.61
CA SER A 82 8.21 4.23 -15.15
C SER A 82 8.59 5.56 -14.50
N ARG A 83 8.16 5.76 -13.25
CA ARG A 83 8.48 6.92 -12.41
C ARG A 83 8.80 6.46 -10.99
N THR A 84 9.80 7.08 -10.37
CA THR A 84 10.10 6.85 -8.95
C THR A 84 9.83 8.11 -8.15
N LEU A 85 8.97 8.01 -7.15
CA LEU A 85 8.54 9.13 -6.33
C LEU A 85 9.00 8.96 -4.89
N SER A 86 9.40 10.07 -4.25
CA SER A 86 9.57 10.15 -2.81
C SER A 86 8.29 10.71 -2.18
N CYS A 87 7.55 9.86 -1.48
CA CYS A 87 6.22 10.18 -0.96
C CYS A 87 6.26 10.29 0.56
N PRO A 88 5.81 11.41 1.17
CA PRO A 88 5.69 11.52 2.62
C PRO A 88 4.81 10.41 3.18
N ALA A 89 5.29 9.69 4.20
CA ALA A 89 4.56 8.54 4.72
C ALA A 89 3.19 8.89 5.33
N ASP A 90 3.03 10.12 5.80
CA ASP A 90 1.80 10.68 6.33
C ASP A 90 0.91 11.37 5.29
N ALA A 91 1.34 11.44 4.02
CA ALA A 91 0.48 11.84 2.93
C ALA A 91 -0.69 10.85 2.78
N VAL A 92 -1.82 11.37 2.30
CA VAL A 92 -3.00 10.57 1.96
C VAL A 92 -2.90 10.06 0.52
N PHE A 93 -3.59 8.98 0.19
CA PHE A 93 -3.58 8.40 -1.16
C PHE A 93 -4.07 9.36 -2.25
N TYR A 94 -4.93 10.33 -1.91
CA TYR A 94 -5.33 11.38 -2.83
C TYR A 94 -4.13 12.22 -3.30
N HIS A 95 -3.23 12.59 -2.38
CA HIS A 95 -1.99 13.29 -2.74
C HIS A 95 -1.05 12.41 -3.56
N LEU A 96 -1.04 11.09 -3.32
CA LEU A 96 -0.29 10.18 -4.17
C LEU A 96 -0.84 10.16 -5.59
N HIS A 97 -2.16 10.09 -5.76
CA HIS A 97 -2.81 10.17 -7.07
C HIS A 97 -2.47 11.50 -7.79
N MET A 98 -2.56 12.64 -7.11
CA MET A 98 -2.15 13.94 -7.67
C MET A 98 -0.67 13.95 -8.09
N ALA A 99 0.21 13.36 -7.28
CA ALA A 99 1.63 13.24 -7.62
C ALA A 99 1.86 12.37 -8.87
N LEU A 100 1.08 11.29 -9.05
CA LEU A 100 1.11 10.47 -10.26
C LEU A 100 0.63 11.25 -11.48
N GLN A 101 -0.46 12.00 -11.35
CA GLN A 101 -0.97 12.86 -12.43
C GLN A 101 0.12 13.80 -12.94
N VAL A 102 0.83 14.48 -12.04
CA VAL A 102 1.96 15.35 -12.38
C VAL A 102 3.12 14.57 -12.99
N ALA A 103 3.53 13.44 -12.38
CA ALA A 103 4.70 12.67 -12.81
C ALA A 103 4.54 12.03 -14.20
N PHE A 104 3.30 11.70 -14.59
CA PHE A 104 2.97 11.12 -15.88
C PHE A 104 2.35 12.12 -16.88
N GLY A 105 2.14 13.38 -16.48
CA GLY A 105 1.53 14.39 -17.34
C GLY A 105 0.05 14.12 -17.66
N TRP A 106 -0.67 13.45 -16.76
CA TRP A 106 -2.09 13.14 -16.92
C TRP A 106 -2.98 14.32 -16.50
N SER A 107 -4.19 14.34 -17.05
CA SER A 107 -5.22 15.31 -16.69
C SER A 107 -6.08 14.78 -15.53
N THR A 108 -6.47 15.67 -14.62
CA THR A 108 -7.31 15.34 -13.45
C THR A 108 -8.79 15.21 -13.81
N THR A 109 -9.11 14.36 -14.78
CA THR A 109 -10.45 14.24 -15.38
C THR A 109 -11.11 12.88 -15.12
N HIS A 110 -10.40 11.95 -14.49
CA HIS A 110 -10.84 10.58 -14.27
C HIS A 110 -10.76 10.20 -12.79
N SER A 111 -11.68 9.34 -12.40
CA SER A 111 -11.72 8.61 -11.14
C SER A 111 -10.57 7.62 -11.09
N PHE A 112 -10.25 7.22 -9.88
CA PHE A 112 -9.12 6.36 -9.63
C PHE A 112 -9.38 5.49 -8.42
N ASP A 113 -8.65 4.39 -8.36
CA ASP A 113 -8.50 3.58 -7.18
C ASP A 113 -7.08 3.00 -7.11
N PHE A 114 -6.66 2.67 -5.90
CA PHE A 114 -5.48 1.87 -5.65
C PHE A 114 -5.95 0.54 -5.05
N ALA A 115 -5.38 -0.57 -5.48
CA ALA A 115 -5.77 -1.88 -5.00
C ALA A 115 -4.55 -2.74 -4.67
N VAL A 116 -4.72 -3.59 -3.67
CA VAL A 116 -3.79 -4.70 -3.40
C VAL A 116 -4.37 -5.94 -4.04
N ALA A 117 -3.72 -6.43 -5.09
CA ALA A 117 -4.14 -7.64 -5.79
C ALA A 117 -4.13 -8.85 -4.84
N ASN A 118 -5.10 -9.74 -5.01
CA ASN A 118 -5.07 -11.05 -4.38
C ASN A 118 -4.22 -12.00 -5.24
N PRO A 119 -3.05 -12.47 -4.78
CA PRO A 119 -2.22 -13.38 -5.58
C PRO A 119 -2.88 -14.74 -5.82
N ASP A 120 -3.87 -15.11 -4.98
CA ASP A 120 -4.63 -16.35 -5.14
C ASP A 120 -5.80 -16.19 -6.12
N TYR A 121 -6.05 -14.96 -6.61
CA TYR A 121 -7.08 -14.73 -7.61
C TYR A 121 -6.65 -15.23 -8.97
N VAL A 122 -7.46 -16.12 -9.53
CA VAL A 122 -7.36 -16.54 -10.92
C VAL A 122 -8.54 -15.93 -11.66
N SER A 123 -8.25 -15.08 -12.65
CA SER A 123 -9.30 -14.55 -13.51
C SER A 123 -9.98 -15.71 -14.25
N PRO A 124 -11.31 -15.88 -14.15
CA PRO A 124 -12.04 -16.92 -14.88
C PRO A 124 -11.82 -16.83 -16.39
N PHE A 125 -11.53 -15.64 -16.90
CA PHE A 125 -11.24 -15.41 -18.31
C PHE A 125 -9.81 -15.80 -18.70
N ALA A 126 -8.84 -15.63 -17.79
CA ALA A 126 -7.43 -15.95 -18.01
C ALA A 126 -7.11 -17.44 -17.79
N ALA A 127 -7.80 -18.12 -16.88
CA ALA A 127 -7.58 -19.54 -16.58
C ALA A 127 -7.76 -20.45 -17.80
N ASN A 128 -8.65 -20.04 -18.71
CA ASN A 128 -9.13 -20.84 -19.82
C ASN A 128 -9.08 -20.08 -21.16
N GLY A 129 -8.58 -18.83 -21.20
CA GLY A 129 -8.59 -17.99 -22.41
C GLY A 129 -9.99 -17.69 -22.95
N GLY A 130 -11.03 -17.81 -22.12
CA GLY A 130 -12.43 -17.80 -22.56
C GLY A 130 -12.85 -19.07 -23.32
N VAL A 131 -12.09 -20.16 -23.21
CA VAL A 131 -12.29 -21.43 -23.91
C VAL A 131 -12.48 -22.56 -22.90
N GLY A 132 -13.63 -23.23 -22.92
CA GLY A 132 -13.92 -24.37 -22.05
C GLY A 132 -12.94 -25.54 -22.24
N ALA A 133 -13.00 -26.52 -21.34
CA ALA A 133 -12.14 -27.72 -21.38
C ALA A 133 -12.28 -28.54 -22.69
N ASP A 134 -13.33 -28.27 -23.47
CA ASP A 134 -13.66 -28.85 -24.78
C ASP A 134 -13.17 -28.01 -25.98
N GLY A 135 -12.51 -26.88 -25.75
CA GLY A 135 -12.04 -25.99 -26.82
C GLY A 135 -13.12 -25.06 -27.39
N GLN A 136 -14.33 -25.02 -26.83
CA GLN A 136 -15.41 -24.11 -27.22
C GLN A 136 -15.36 -22.80 -26.41
N PRO A 137 -15.90 -21.68 -26.92
CA PRO A 137 -16.06 -20.47 -26.11
C PRO A 137 -16.86 -20.79 -24.84
N ASP A 138 -16.31 -20.46 -23.68
CA ASP A 138 -16.99 -20.65 -22.40
C ASP A 138 -18.06 -19.55 -22.22
N PHE A 139 -19.20 -19.76 -22.86
CA PHE A 139 -20.37 -18.89 -22.75
C PHE A 139 -20.86 -18.74 -21.31
N SER A 140 -20.58 -19.72 -20.44
CA SER A 140 -20.95 -19.65 -19.03
C SER A 140 -20.07 -18.66 -18.27
N ALA A 141 -18.75 -18.69 -18.48
CA ALA A 141 -17.82 -17.70 -17.95
C ALA A 141 -18.10 -16.30 -18.51
N LEU A 142 -18.46 -16.19 -19.79
CA LEU A 142 -18.87 -14.92 -20.41
C LEU A 142 -20.15 -14.37 -19.77
N MET A 143 -21.17 -15.21 -19.58
CA MET A 143 -22.42 -14.80 -18.93
C MET A 143 -22.20 -14.43 -17.47
N GLU A 144 -21.32 -15.13 -16.75
CA GLU A 144 -20.96 -14.76 -15.38
C GLU A 144 -20.19 -13.43 -15.33
N HIS A 145 -19.29 -13.21 -16.27
CA HIS A 145 -18.61 -11.92 -16.45
C HIS A 145 -19.61 -10.78 -16.72
N LEU A 146 -20.57 -10.99 -17.63
CA LEU A 146 -21.65 -10.03 -17.91
C LEU A 146 -22.53 -9.78 -16.67
N LYS A 147 -22.83 -10.82 -15.87
CA LYS A 147 -23.56 -10.67 -14.61
C LYS A 147 -22.79 -9.85 -13.58
N ARG A 148 -21.47 -10.04 -13.45
CA ARG A 148 -20.61 -9.24 -12.53
C ARG A 148 -20.50 -7.78 -12.94
N MET A 149 -20.66 -7.48 -14.23
CA MET A 149 -20.70 -6.11 -14.73
C MET A 149 -22.07 -5.44 -14.58
N ASN A 150 -23.13 -6.19 -14.24
CA ASN A 150 -24.46 -5.62 -14.06
C ASN A 150 -24.60 -5.00 -12.66
N PRO A 151 -24.74 -3.66 -12.53
CA PRO A 151 -24.87 -2.99 -11.24
C PRO A 151 -26.13 -3.36 -10.45
N ALA A 152 -27.13 -3.99 -11.08
CA ALA A 152 -28.33 -4.49 -10.41
C ALA A 152 -28.11 -5.84 -9.69
N HIS A 153 -27.04 -6.57 -10.01
CA HIS A 153 -26.61 -7.73 -9.23
C HIS A 153 -25.68 -7.24 -8.12
N GLY A 154 -26.14 -7.36 -6.88
CA GLY A 154 -25.31 -7.08 -5.70
C GLY A 154 -24.06 -7.96 -5.69
N ALA A 155 -23.04 -7.55 -4.93
CA ALA A 155 -21.79 -8.26 -4.87
C ALA A 155 -21.99 -9.68 -4.27
N ASP A 156 -21.73 -10.71 -5.06
CA ASP A 156 -21.88 -12.11 -4.67
C ASP A 156 -20.75 -12.50 -3.68
N PRO A 157 -21.08 -12.90 -2.43
CA PRO A 157 -20.08 -13.32 -1.45
C PRO A 157 -19.31 -14.58 -1.84
N SER A 158 -19.84 -15.38 -2.76
CA SER A 158 -19.21 -16.61 -3.27
C SER A 158 -18.27 -16.37 -4.45
N ALA A 159 -18.26 -15.14 -4.99
CA ALA A 159 -17.36 -14.79 -6.08
C ALA A 159 -15.88 -14.80 -5.61
N PRO A 160 -14.93 -15.13 -6.50
CA PRO A 160 -13.51 -15.04 -6.19
C PRO A 160 -13.11 -13.59 -5.93
N GLN A 161 -12.41 -13.37 -4.82
CA GLN A 161 -11.94 -12.05 -4.42
C GLN A 161 -10.72 -11.63 -5.23
N GLU A 162 -10.89 -10.64 -6.12
CA GLU A 162 -9.80 -10.11 -6.96
C GLU A 162 -8.81 -9.23 -6.18
N TYR A 163 -9.30 -8.43 -5.23
CA TYR A 163 -8.49 -7.48 -4.47
C TYR A 163 -8.62 -7.72 -2.97
N LEU A 164 -7.49 -7.74 -2.25
CA LEU A 164 -7.47 -7.88 -0.79
C LEU A 164 -7.84 -6.58 -0.07
N PHE A 165 -7.66 -5.43 -0.73
CA PHE A 165 -7.90 -4.10 -0.20
C PHE A 165 -8.01 -3.08 -1.32
N ARG A 166 -8.84 -2.05 -1.14
CA ARG A 166 -8.97 -0.93 -2.09
C ARG A 166 -8.98 0.42 -1.39
N VAL A 167 -8.30 1.39 -2.00
CA VAL A 167 -8.40 2.81 -1.67
C VAL A 167 -9.07 3.50 -2.83
N VAL A 168 -10.26 4.07 -2.62
CA VAL A 168 -11.14 4.57 -3.67
C VAL A 168 -11.18 6.09 -3.68
N ASP A 169 -11.47 6.66 -4.86
CA ASP A 169 -11.71 8.07 -5.06
C ASP A 169 -12.72 8.65 -4.02
N PRO A 170 -12.37 9.75 -3.33
CA PRO A 170 -13.25 10.38 -2.35
C PRO A 170 -14.55 10.93 -2.96
N VAL A 171 -14.53 11.38 -4.22
CA VAL A 171 -15.66 12.08 -4.85
C VAL A 171 -16.93 11.23 -4.75
N GLU A 172 -18.02 11.79 -4.23
CA GLU A 172 -19.29 11.11 -4.11
C GLU A 172 -19.91 10.87 -5.50
N GLN A 173 -20.62 9.75 -5.67
CA GLN A 173 -21.30 9.46 -6.91
C GLN A 173 -22.44 10.46 -7.12
N THR A 174 -22.29 11.30 -8.14
CA THR A 174 -23.37 12.16 -8.63
C THR A 174 -24.01 11.53 -9.87
N MET A 175 -25.20 11.98 -10.22
CA MET A 175 -25.91 11.56 -11.44
C MET A 175 -25.11 11.74 -12.75
N PHE A 176 -24.06 12.57 -12.74
CA PHE A 176 -23.17 12.82 -13.88
C PHE A 176 -21.85 12.04 -13.82
N SER A 177 -21.61 11.27 -12.74
CA SER A 177 -20.37 10.48 -12.54
C SER A 177 -20.35 9.16 -13.30
N GLY A 178 -21.42 8.85 -14.05
CA GLY A 178 -21.71 7.50 -14.55
C GLY A 178 -20.67 6.94 -15.54
N VAL A 179 -20.21 7.73 -16.50
CA VAL A 179 -19.32 7.25 -17.59
C VAL A 179 -17.96 6.84 -17.07
N ASP A 180 -17.42 7.61 -16.14
CA ASP A 180 -16.08 7.42 -15.62
C ASP A 180 -16.01 6.29 -14.56
N ARG A 181 -17.17 5.90 -14.02
CA ARG A 181 -17.29 4.91 -12.94
C ARG A 181 -18.00 3.62 -13.33
N VAL A 182 -18.27 3.39 -14.62
CA VAL A 182 -18.97 2.18 -15.13
C VAL A 182 -18.30 0.89 -14.64
N HIS A 183 -16.97 0.87 -14.55
CA HIS A 183 -16.21 -0.31 -14.12
C HIS A 183 -15.94 -0.37 -12.61
N GLU A 184 -16.42 0.60 -11.80
CA GLU A 184 -16.23 0.55 -10.35
C GLU A 184 -17.07 -0.56 -9.70
N GLY A 185 -18.31 -0.76 -10.17
CA GLY A 185 -19.25 -1.73 -9.59
C GLY A 185 -18.73 -3.16 -9.63
N GLY A 186 -18.18 -3.58 -10.78
CA GLY A 186 -17.63 -4.93 -10.97
C GLY A 186 -16.35 -5.22 -10.16
N ARG A 187 -15.71 -4.20 -9.60
CA ARG A 187 -14.50 -4.33 -8.77
C ARG A 187 -14.80 -4.38 -7.27
N ARG A 188 -16.07 -4.20 -6.87
CA ARG A 188 -16.49 -4.27 -5.46
C ARG A 188 -16.71 -5.72 -5.07
N HIS A 189 -16.27 -6.08 -3.88
CA HIS A 189 -16.45 -7.42 -3.34
C HIS A 189 -16.73 -7.34 -1.83
N PRO A 190 -17.65 -8.15 -1.26
CA PRO A 190 -18.04 -8.01 0.15
C PRO A 190 -16.87 -8.22 1.13
N ASN A 191 -15.91 -9.06 0.75
CA ASN A 191 -14.73 -9.36 1.57
C ASN A 191 -13.54 -8.41 1.32
N THR A 192 -13.71 -7.40 0.46
CA THR A 192 -12.65 -6.42 0.13
C THR A 192 -12.90 -5.11 0.88
N PRO A 193 -12.08 -4.77 1.88
CA PRO A 193 -12.23 -3.50 2.60
C PRO A 193 -11.92 -2.32 1.69
N GLU A 194 -12.75 -1.27 1.76
CA GLU A 194 -12.56 -0.01 1.04
C GLU A 194 -12.26 1.14 2.00
N LYS A 195 -11.33 2.03 1.63
CA LYS A 195 -11.04 3.30 2.33
C LYS A 195 -11.05 4.45 1.33
N LYS A 196 -11.46 5.64 1.78
CA LYS A 196 -11.42 6.85 0.94
C LYS A 196 -9.99 7.43 0.87
N ALA A 197 -9.57 7.82 -0.33
CA ALA A 197 -8.19 8.23 -0.59
C ALA A 197 -7.79 9.55 0.09
N ASP A 198 -8.73 10.39 0.47
CA ASP A 198 -8.53 11.65 1.19
C ASP A 198 -8.30 11.48 2.70
N ASN A 199 -8.65 10.31 3.25
CA ASN A 199 -8.62 10.03 4.68
C ASN A 199 -7.70 8.86 5.07
N TYR A 200 -7.07 8.21 4.10
CA TYR A 200 -6.20 7.06 4.31
C TYR A 200 -4.76 7.41 3.96
N LYS A 201 -3.85 7.28 4.92
CA LYS A 201 -2.44 7.65 4.80
C LYS A 201 -1.60 6.50 4.26
N LEU A 202 -0.54 6.82 3.52
CA LEU A 202 0.35 5.82 2.92
C LEU A 202 0.91 4.84 3.95
N TYR A 203 1.35 5.33 5.13
CA TYR A 203 1.87 4.44 6.16
C TYR A 203 0.85 3.45 6.71
N GLN A 204 -0.45 3.78 6.65
CA GLN A 204 -1.49 2.87 7.13
C GLN A 204 -1.63 1.65 6.24
N LEU A 205 -1.25 1.75 4.96
CA LEU A 205 -1.21 0.61 4.04
C LEU A 205 0.17 -0.05 4.01
N PHE A 206 1.23 0.73 3.78
CA PHE A 206 2.57 0.19 3.53
C PHE A 206 3.26 -0.39 4.78
N ASP A 207 2.92 0.10 5.98
CA ASP A 207 3.43 -0.49 7.23
C ASP A 207 2.50 -1.60 7.77
N ASP A 208 1.34 -1.88 7.14
CA ASP A 208 0.41 -2.91 7.59
C ASP A 208 0.98 -4.32 7.28
N PRO A 209 1.23 -5.15 8.31
CA PRO A 209 1.78 -6.50 8.13
C PRO A 209 0.94 -7.38 7.22
N LYS A 210 -0.38 -7.14 7.10
CA LYS A 210 -1.27 -7.93 6.23
C LYS A 210 -0.92 -7.80 4.75
N TYR A 211 -0.40 -6.63 4.33
CA TYR A 211 -0.14 -6.32 2.92
C TYR A 211 1.36 -6.22 2.60
N GLN A 212 2.25 -6.41 3.58
CA GLN A 212 3.68 -6.45 3.33
C GLN A 212 4.05 -7.58 2.37
N GLY A 213 4.85 -7.27 1.35
CA GLY A 213 5.24 -8.21 0.29
C GLY A 213 4.14 -8.53 -0.73
N ARG A 214 3.00 -7.83 -0.68
CA ARG A 214 1.87 -8.01 -1.61
C ARG A 214 1.78 -6.91 -2.67
N PHE A 215 2.73 -5.98 -2.70
CA PHE A 215 2.84 -4.96 -3.75
C PHE A 215 3.77 -5.50 -4.84
N PRO A 216 3.34 -5.53 -6.11
CA PRO A 216 4.18 -5.93 -7.23
C PRO A 216 5.34 -4.96 -7.47
#